data_AF-A0A969EMA3-F1
#
_entry.id   AF-A0A969EMA3-F1
#
_cell.length_a   1.000
_cell.length_b   1.000
_cell.length_c   1.000
_cell.angle_alpha   90.00
_cell.angle_beta   90.00
_cell.angle_gamma   90.00
#
_symmetry.space_group_name_H-M   'P 1'
#
loop_
_entity.id
_entity.type
_entity.pdbx_description
1 polymer ?
#
loop_
_entity_poly.entity_id
_entity_poly.type
_entity_poly.pdbx_seq_one_letter_code
_entity_poly.pdbx_strand_id
1 'polypeptide(L)'
;MNWVEVSLLVDGEMAEAVAEVMGRYASGGVVIASTAIEDEPEDIGHIIGPLKVAAYLPADENLETARQKIEEGLYYLGRIHQPLPSPTFTPIQETNWVETWKEHYHPIPIGND
;
A
#
# COMPACT_ATOMS: atom_id res chain seq x y z
N MET A 1 13.59 10.70 11.94
CA MET A 1 12.63 11.23 10.95
C MET A 1 11.33 10.47 11.13
N ASN A 2 10.22 11.16 11.34
CA ASN A 2 8.93 10.51 11.54
C ASN A 2 8.30 10.22 10.18
N TRP A 3 7.69 9.05 10.03
CA TRP A 3 7.01 8.65 8.80
C TRP A 3 5.57 8.28 9.13
N VAL A 4 4.69 8.36 8.14
CA VAL A 4 3.32 7.85 8.22
C VAL A 4 3.13 6.86 7.10
N GLU A 5 2.82 5.62 7.47
CA GLU A 5 2.33 4.62 6.53
C GLU A 5 0.84 4.89 6.29
N VAL A 6 0.47 5.07 5.03
CA VAL A 6 -0.92 4.96 4.59
C VAL A 6 -1.10 3.59 3.95
N SER A 7 -2.05 2.79 4.42
CA SER A 7 -2.30 1.47 3.84
C SER A 7 -3.77 1.16 3.61
N LEU A 8 -4.04 0.35 2.58
CA LEU A 8 -5.37 0.01 2.11
C LEU A 8 -5.39 -1.42 1.57
N LEU A 9 -6.45 -2.19 1.86
CA LEU A 9 -6.68 -3.52 1.30
C LEU A 9 -7.59 -3.42 0.08
N VAL A 10 -7.11 -3.88 -1.06
CA VAL A 10 -7.82 -3.82 -2.34
C VAL A 10 -7.63 -5.09 -3.13
N ASP A 11 -8.48 -5.33 -4.12
CA ASP A 11 -8.29 -6.45 -5.04
C ASP A 11 -7.04 -6.26 -5.91
N GLY A 12 -6.48 -7.34 -6.46
CA GLY A 12 -5.32 -7.30 -7.34
C GLY A 12 -5.50 -6.34 -8.52
N GLU A 13 -6.71 -6.29 -9.10
CA GLU A 13 -7.04 -5.36 -10.20
C GLU A 13 -6.93 -3.89 -9.78
N MET A 14 -7.27 -3.59 -8.52
CA MET A 14 -7.27 -2.23 -7.99
C MET A 14 -5.91 -1.82 -7.39
N ALA A 15 -5.04 -2.79 -7.11
CA ALA A 15 -3.78 -2.55 -6.41
C ALA A 15 -2.86 -1.61 -7.19
N GLU A 16 -2.73 -1.79 -8.51
CA GLU A 16 -1.93 -0.90 -9.35
C GLU A 16 -2.51 0.52 -9.42
N ALA A 17 -3.82 0.65 -9.59
CA ALA A 17 -4.49 1.95 -9.66
C ALA A 17 -4.37 2.73 -8.34
N VAL A 18 -4.54 2.05 -7.21
CA VAL A 18 -4.36 2.61 -5.88
C VAL A 18 -2.90 2.99 -5.65
N ALA A 19 -1.96 2.14 -6.07
CA ALA A 19 -0.54 2.40 -5.93
C ALA A 19 -0.09 3.60 -6.76
N GLU A 20 -0.62 3.76 -7.98
CA GLU A 20 -0.35 4.91 -8.82
C GLU A 20 -0.86 6.20 -8.17
N VAL A 21 -2.09 6.20 -7.64
CA VAL A 21 -2.65 7.36 -6.93
C VAL A 21 -1.79 7.72 -5.72
N MET A 22 -1.43 6.74 -4.89
CA MET A 22 -0.58 6.97 -3.73
C MET A 22 0.82 7.46 -4.14
N GLY A 23 1.40 6.90 -5.19
CA GLY A 23 2.77 7.18 -5.64
C GLY A 23 2.97 8.58 -6.19
N ARG A 24 1.89 9.21 -6.68
CA ARG A 24 1.90 10.62 -7.08
C ARG A 24 2.16 11.58 -5.91
N TYR A 25 1.85 11.15 -4.68
CA TYR A 25 1.94 11.98 -3.48
C TYR A 25 2.93 11.44 -2.44
N ALA A 26 3.27 10.16 -2.49
CA ALA A 26 4.24 9.52 -1.60
C ALA A 26 5.66 9.56 -2.20
N SER A 27 6.46 10.54 -1.78
CA SER A 27 7.87 10.64 -2.18
C SER A 27 8.73 9.48 -1.65
N GLY A 28 8.28 8.77 -0.60
CA GLY A 28 8.98 7.64 0.02
C GLY A 28 8.78 6.31 -0.70
N GLY A 29 8.03 6.27 -1.80
CA GLY A 29 7.69 5.07 -2.53
C GLY A 29 6.39 4.42 -2.07
N VAL A 30 5.89 3.53 -2.93
CA VAL A 30 4.66 2.75 -2.72
C VAL A 30 4.99 1.27 -2.79
N VAL A 31 4.32 0.50 -1.96
CA VAL A 31 4.51 -0.92 -1.78
C VAL A 31 3.16 -1.61 -1.98
N ILE A 32 3.15 -2.64 -2.81
CA ILE A 32 2.01 -3.55 -2.95
C ILE A 32 2.45 -4.88 -2.35
N ALA A 33 1.76 -5.33 -1.32
CA ALA A 33 2.04 -6.56 -0.60
C ALA A 33 0.78 -7.44 -0.54
N SER A 34 0.88 -8.72 -0.81
CA SER A 34 -0.23 -9.66 -0.62
C SER A 34 -0.48 -9.86 0.88
N THR A 35 -1.73 -9.69 1.37
CA THR A 35 -2.02 -9.95 2.80
C THR A 35 -2.24 -11.41 3.15
N ALA A 36 -2.36 -12.26 2.15
CA ALA A 36 -2.37 -13.70 2.32
C ALA A 36 -1.00 -14.24 1.88
N ILE A 37 -0.10 -14.43 2.85
CA ILE A 37 0.76 -15.60 2.83
C ILE A 37 0.01 -16.57 3.74
N GLU A 38 -0.93 -17.32 3.19
CA GLU A 38 -1.39 -18.49 3.92
C GLU A 38 -0.21 -19.46 3.90
N ASP A 39 0.39 -19.67 5.07
CA ASP A 39 1.33 -20.76 5.33
C ASP A 39 0.53 -22.08 5.22
N GLU A 40 0.16 -22.45 4.00
CA GLU A 40 -0.29 -23.79 3.69
C GLU A 40 0.92 -24.52 3.10
N PRO A 41 1.54 -25.46 3.83
CA PRO A 41 2.77 -26.12 3.40
C PRO A 41 2.63 -27.00 2.15
N GLU A 42 1.45 -27.07 1.54
CA GLU A 42 1.09 -28.16 0.64
C GLU A 42 0.02 -27.77 -0.41
N ASP A 43 0.10 -26.63 -1.11
CA ASP A 43 -0.52 -26.60 -2.46
C ASP A 43 -0.03 -25.45 -3.34
N ILE A 44 -0.23 -25.64 -4.63
CA ILE A 44 0.38 -24.90 -5.72
C ILE A 44 -0.14 -23.46 -5.73
N GLY A 45 0.74 -22.51 -5.37
CA GLY A 45 0.59 -21.05 -5.38
C GLY A 45 -0.62 -20.48 -6.14
N HIS A 46 -1.70 -20.23 -5.40
CA HIS A 46 -2.79 -19.38 -5.84
C HIS A 46 -2.85 -18.17 -4.90
N ILE A 47 -2.57 -16.98 -5.42
CA ILE A 47 -2.73 -15.72 -4.67
C ILE A 47 -4.23 -15.48 -4.54
N ILE A 48 -4.85 -15.97 -3.47
CA ILE A 48 -6.27 -15.76 -3.16
C ILE A 48 -6.35 -14.85 -1.94
N GLY A 49 -6.30 -13.53 -2.16
CA GLY A 49 -6.51 -12.58 -1.08
C GLY A 49 -6.37 -11.13 -1.54
N PRO A 50 -6.98 -10.17 -0.83
CA PRO A 50 -6.78 -8.76 -1.12
C PRO A 50 -5.29 -8.39 -1.00
N LEU A 51 -4.81 -7.50 -1.87
CA LEU A 51 -3.49 -6.90 -1.79
C LEU A 51 -3.54 -5.68 -0.87
N LYS A 52 -2.60 -5.59 0.07
CA LYS A 52 -2.30 -4.38 0.84
C LYS A 52 -1.43 -3.45 0.00
N VAL A 53 -1.97 -2.31 -0.38
CA VAL A 53 -1.18 -1.21 -0.92
C VAL A 53 -0.83 -0.27 0.22
N ALA A 54 0.45 -0.04 0.44
CA ALA A 54 0.98 0.84 1.46
C ALA A 54 1.91 1.89 0.85
N ALA A 55 1.82 3.14 1.29
CA ALA A 55 2.71 4.20 0.88
C ALA A 55 3.27 4.94 2.09
N TYR A 56 4.51 5.42 1.96
CA TYR A 56 5.24 6.05 3.06
C TYR A 56 5.36 7.55 2.80
N LEU A 57 4.76 8.31 3.72
CA LEU A 57 4.76 9.76 3.71
C LEU A 57 5.72 10.26 4.79
N PRO A 58 6.62 11.20 4.46
CA PRO A 58 7.44 11.82 5.49
C PRO A 58 6.55 12.75 6.34
N ALA A 59 6.70 12.69 7.66
CA ALA A 59 5.88 13.46 8.60
C ALA A 59 6.36 14.92 8.73
N ASP A 60 6.36 15.63 7.59
CA ASP A 60 6.67 17.05 7.46
C ASP A 60 5.41 17.89 7.30
N GLU A 61 5.56 19.19 7.09
CA GLU A 61 4.47 20.15 6.87
C GLU A 61 3.55 19.79 5.68
N ASN A 62 4.07 19.00 4.73
CA ASN A 62 3.31 18.52 3.57
C ASN A 62 2.48 17.25 3.85
N LEU A 63 2.64 16.61 5.01
CA LEU A 63 1.97 15.35 5.35
C LEU A 63 0.45 15.47 5.24
N GLU A 64 -0.15 16.49 5.85
CA GLU A 64 -1.60 16.69 5.84
C GLU A 64 -2.13 16.93 4.43
N THR A 65 -1.38 17.67 3.61
CA THR A 65 -1.73 17.93 2.21
C THR A 65 -1.67 16.65 1.38
N ALA A 66 -0.60 15.87 1.52
CA ALA A 66 -0.44 14.61 0.82
C ALA A 66 -1.51 13.59 1.24
N ARG A 67 -1.81 13.52 2.54
CA ARG A 67 -2.90 12.71 3.08
C ARG A 67 -4.24 13.08 2.46
N GLN A 68 -4.63 14.36 2.47
CA GLN A 68 -5.88 14.79 1.85
C GLN A 68 -5.93 14.45 0.36
N LYS A 69 -4.82 14.63 -0.36
CA LYS A 69 -4.74 14.33 -1.80
C LYS A 69 -4.89 12.84 -2.09
N ILE A 70 -4.30 11.99 -1.26
CA ILE A 70 -4.46 10.54 -1.35
C ILE A 70 -5.90 10.15 -1.05
N GLU A 71 -6.49 10.64 0.05
CA GLU A 71 -7.89 10.36 0.39
C GLU A 71 -8.85 10.80 -0.72
N GLU A 72 -8.64 11.99 -1.28
CA GLU A 72 -9.41 12.54 -2.40
C GLU A 72 -9.25 11.66 -3.67
N GLY A 73 -8.02 11.28 -4.02
CA GLY A 73 -7.75 10.41 -5.16
C GLY A 73 -8.38 9.03 -5.04
N LEU A 74 -8.25 8.40 -3.87
CA LEU A 74 -8.88 7.11 -3.57
C LEU A 74 -10.40 7.21 -3.57
N TYR A 75 -10.96 8.31 -3.03
CA TYR A 75 -12.40 8.53 -3.06
C TYR A 75 -12.95 8.61 -4.49
N TYR A 76 -12.30 9.37 -5.38
CA TYR A 76 -12.69 9.43 -6.78
C TYR A 76 -12.53 8.09 -7.49
N LEU A 77 -11.44 7.37 -7.24
CA LEU A 77 -11.17 6.06 -7.82
C LEU A 77 -12.27 5.05 -7.43
N GLY A 78 -12.64 5.01 -6.15
CA GLY A 78 -13.69 4.14 -5.65
C GLY A 78 -15.09 4.51 -6.16
N ARG A 79 -15.28 5.74 -6.63
CA ARG A 79 -16.54 6.19 -7.24
C ARG A 79 -16.70 5.74 -8.69
N ILE A 80 -15.60 5.48 -9.38
CA ILE A 80 -15.58 5.07 -10.80
C ILE A 80 -15.67 3.55 -10.93
N HIS A 81 -14.94 2.81 -10.07
CA HIS A 81 -14.87 1.35 -10.14
C HIS A 81 -15.76 0.67 -9.10
N GLN A 82 -15.33 0.67 -7.84
CA GLN A 82 -16.04 0.04 -6.72
C GLN A 82 -15.68 0.75 -5.42
N PRO A 83 -16.60 0.88 -4.44
CA PRO A 83 -16.27 1.46 -3.14
C PRO A 83 -15.03 0.81 -2.52
N LEU A 84 -13.98 1.62 -2.37
CA LEU A 84 -12.75 1.26 -1.70
C LEU A 84 -12.91 1.39 -0.18
N PRO A 85 -12.24 0.55 0.62
CA PRO A 85 -12.21 0.76 2.06
C PRO A 85 -11.53 2.08 2.42
N SER A 86 -11.70 2.52 3.66
CA SER A 86 -10.99 3.72 4.13
C SER A 86 -9.51 3.41 4.34
N PRO A 87 -8.59 4.27 3.86
CA PRO A 87 -7.15 4.09 4.10
C PRO A 87 -6.84 4.24 5.59
N THR A 88 -5.93 3.40 6.09
CA THR A 88 -5.43 3.43 7.46
C THR A 88 -4.12 4.21 7.52
N PHE A 89 -4.03 5.18 8.42
CA PHE A 89 -2.82 5.98 8.63
C PHE A 89 -2.14 5.59 9.93
N THR A 90 -0.95 5.04 9.84
CA THR A 90 -0.17 4.56 10.98
C THR A 90 1.16 5.33 11.05
N PRO A 91 1.40 6.11 12.13
CA PRO A 91 2.70 6.75 12.32
C PRO A 91 3.77 5.68 12.61
N ILE A 92 4.82 5.66 11.79
CA ILE A 92 5.97 4.77 11.93
C ILE A 92 7.11 5.50 12.64
N GLN A 93 7.61 4.85 13.69
CA GLN A 93 8.86 5.23 14.36
C GLN A 93 10.03 4.52 13.67
N GLU A 94 11.08 5.28 13.34
CA GLU A 94 12.24 4.86 12.52
C GLU A 94 12.86 3.51 12.93
N THR A 95 12.84 3.18 14.24
CA THR A 95 13.34 1.91 14.78
C THR A 95 12.68 0.67 14.17
N ASN A 96 11.39 0.73 13.84
CA ASN A 96 10.61 -0.44 13.39
C ASN A 96 10.54 -0.58 11.85
N TRP A 97 10.95 0.46 11.12
CA TRP A 97 10.83 0.48 9.67
C TRP A 97 11.84 -0.45 9.00
N VAL A 98 13.05 -0.57 9.56
CA VAL A 98 14.14 -1.41 9.00
C VAL A 98 13.93 -2.91 9.25
N GLU A 99 13.10 -3.27 10.22
CA GLU A 99 12.84 -4.67 10.58
C GLU A 99 11.58 -5.18 9.87
N THR A 100 10.48 -4.40 9.90
CA THR A 100 9.19 -4.81 9.32
C THR A 100 9.22 -4.99 7.80
N TRP A 101 9.98 -4.17 7.06
CA TRP A 101 10.08 -4.32 5.60
C TRP A 101 10.91 -5.54 5.16
N LYS A 102 11.81 -6.07 5.99
CA LYS A 102 12.62 -7.24 5.60
C LYS A 102 11.88 -8.55 5.80
N GLU A 103 11.04 -8.63 6.83
CA GLU A 103 10.32 -9.86 7.15
C GLU A 103 9.11 -10.10 6.23
N HIS A 104 8.55 -9.05 5.62
CA HIS A 104 7.35 -9.15 4.80
C HIS A 104 7.57 -9.01 3.28
N TYR A 105 8.82 -8.92 2.80
CA TYR A 105 9.10 -8.70 1.37
C TYR A 105 9.44 -9.97 0.61
N HIS A 106 8.52 -10.43 -0.22
CA HIS A 106 8.83 -11.21 -1.41
C HIS A 106 8.58 -10.33 -2.65
N PRO A 107 9.62 -9.97 -3.43
CA PRO A 107 9.42 -9.19 -4.65
C PRO A 107 8.59 -9.99 -5.65
N ILE A 108 7.46 -9.44 -6.09
CA ILE A 108 6.73 -9.99 -7.23
C ILE A 108 7.54 -9.62 -8.48
N PRO A 109 8.02 -10.59 -9.29
CA PRO A 109 8.68 -10.29 -10.55
C PRO A 109 7.63 -9.70 -11.50
N ILE A 110 7.72 -8.41 -11.76
CA ILE A 110 6.89 -7.75 -12.76
C ILE A 110 7.37 -8.26 -14.12
N GLY A 111 6.56 -9.13 -14.73
CA GLY A 111 6.80 -9.70 -16.04
C GLY A 111 6.81 -8.61 -17.10
N ASN A 112 7.90 -8.59 -17.87
CA ASN A 112 8.16 -7.72 -18.99
C ASN A 112 7.25 -8.08 -20.18
N ASP A 113 6.53 -7.11 -20.75
CA ASP A 113 6.16 -7.11 -22.17
C ASP A 113 6.60 -5.79 -22.82
#